data_AF-A0A2N9P0L2-F1
#
_entry.id   AF-A0A2N9P0L2-F1
#
_cell.length_a   1.000
_cell.length_b   1.000
_cell.length_c   1.000
_cell.angle_alpha   90.00
_cell.angle_beta   90.00
_cell.angle_gamma   90.00
#
_symmetry.space_group_name_H-M   'P 1'
#
loop_
_entity.id
_entity.type
_entity.pdbx_description
1 polymer ?
#
loop_
_entity_poly.entity_id
_entity_poly.type
_entity_poly.pdbx_seq_one_letter_code
_entity_poly.pdbx_strand_id
1 'polypeptide(L)'
;MLGKKPDREVARLVGRSLANVQIRRFLKGIPNPAPLRRPWTPKEDELLGRLGDEEVMKQTGRSLKSVLHRRDFLGIPNPEPKRWYWKPSDVALLGKFSDHEVARRLGCPVRTVQVKRYHLGISAPEAYG
;
A
#
# COMPACT_ATOMS: atom_id res chain seq x y z
N MET A 1 27.25 21.06 6.79
CA MET A 1 26.23 20.71 7.81
C MET A 1 25.08 19.89 7.23
N LEU A 2 24.52 20.28 6.08
CA LEU A 2 23.55 19.47 5.32
C LEU A 2 24.09 18.06 5.06
N GLY A 3 23.26 17.03 5.28
CA GLY A 3 23.62 15.62 5.05
C GLY A 3 24.34 14.92 6.21
N LYS A 4 24.81 15.65 7.23
CA LYS A 4 25.47 15.07 8.42
C LYS A 4 24.61 15.12 9.69
N LYS A 5 23.67 16.07 9.76
CA LYS A 5 22.71 16.26 10.85
C LYS A 5 21.29 16.21 10.28
N PRO A 6 20.28 15.77 11.07
CA PRO A 6 18.88 15.86 10.65
C PRO A 6 18.52 17.27 10.20
N ASP A 7 17.74 17.39 9.12
CA ASP A 7 17.36 18.70 8.53
C ASP A 7 16.72 19.65 9.56
N ARG A 8 16.05 19.09 10.58
CA ARG A 8 15.44 19.84 11.69
C ARG A 8 16.48 20.48 12.62
N GLU A 9 17.61 19.82 12.83
CA GLU A 9 18.72 20.36 13.62
C GLU A 9 19.48 21.42 12.80
N VAL A 10 19.74 21.12 11.52
CA VAL A 10 20.36 22.09 10.59
C VAL A 10 19.52 23.37 10.49
N ALA A 11 18.19 23.24 10.39
CA ALA A 11 17.25 24.37 10.37
C ALA A 11 17.39 25.27 11.61
N ARG A 12 17.47 24.68 12.81
CA ARG A 12 17.70 25.43 14.06
C ARG A 12 19.06 26.13 14.07
N LEU A 13 20.12 25.44 13.64
CA LEU A 13 21.48 25.98 13.66
C LEU A 13 21.67 27.15 12.70
N VAL A 14 21.01 27.14 11.54
CA VAL A 14 21.18 28.16 10.50
C VAL A 14 20.08 29.22 10.47
N GLY A 15 19.12 29.17 11.40
CA GLY A 15 18.00 30.12 11.47
C GLY A 15 17.10 30.10 10.23
N ARG A 16 16.91 28.92 9.61
CA ARG A 16 16.09 28.76 8.40
C ARG A 16 14.94 27.81 8.65
N SER A 17 13.88 27.94 7.85
CA SER A 17 12.77 26.98 7.89
C SER A 17 13.23 25.57 7.50
N LEU A 18 12.61 24.56 8.11
CA LEU A 18 12.85 23.15 7.79
C LEU A 18 12.68 22.86 6.29
N ALA A 19 11.65 23.43 5.67
CA ALA A 19 11.38 23.28 4.24
C ALA A 19 12.54 23.78 3.37
N ASN A 20 13.13 24.93 3.70
CA ASN A 20 14.28 25.47 2.96
C ASN A 20 15.50 24.55 3.04
N VAL A 21 15.76 24.00 4.23
CA VAL A 21 16.86 23.05 4.43
C VAL A 21 16.61 21.75 3.64
N GLN A 22 15.38 21.22 3.69
CA GLN A 22 14.98 20.03 2.95
C GLN A 22 15.08 20.21 1.43
N ILE A 23 14.57 21.33 0.90
CA ILE A 23 14.67 21.67 -0.53
C ILE A 23 16.14 21.82 -0.93
N ARG A 24 16.94 22.55 -0.14
CA ARG A 24 18.36 22.75 -0.44
C ARG A 24 19.15 21.44 -0.41
N ARG A 25 18.81 20.53 0.52
CA ARG A 25 19.38 19.18 0.58
C ARG A 25 19.02 18.38 -0.67
N PHE A 26 17.73 18.37 -1.02
CA PHE A 26 17.20 17.65 -2.18
C PHE A 26 17.81 18.15 -3.50
N LEU A 27 17.84 19.47 -3.73
CA LEU A 27 18.42 20.09 -4.92
C LEU A 27 19.93 19.82 -5.05
N LYS A 28 20.62 19.54 -3.94
CA LYS A 28 22.03 19.16 -3.94
C LYS A 28 22.27 17.65 -4.04
N GLY A 29 21.20 16.85 -4.20
CA GLY A 29 21.28 15.39 -4.24
C GLY A 29 21.79 14.75 -2.94
N ILE A 30 21.78 15.48 -1.83
CA ILE A 30 22.32 15.00 -0.56
C ILE A 30 21.28 14.10 0.11
N PRO A 31 21.60 12.84 0.48
CA PRO A 31 20.66 11.99 1.21
C PRO A 31 20.27 12.58 2.57
N ASN A 32 19.04 12.35 3.00
CA ASN A 32 18.63 12.70 4.37
C ASN A 32 19.33 11.74 5.32
N PRO A 33 20.16 12.21 6.27
CA PRO A 33 20.81 11.33 7.23
C PRO A 33 19.83 10.69 8.24
N ALA A 34 18.63 11.24 8.40
CA ALA A 34 17.59 10.74 9.29
C ALA A 34 16.21 10.80 8.60
N PRO A 35 15.97 9.95 7.59
CA PRO A 35 14.70 9.94 6.89
C PRO A 35 13.60 9.39 7.82
N LEU A 36 12.44 10.05 7.83
CA LEU A 36 11.27 9.62 8.61
C LEU A 36 10.74 8.24 8.19
N ARG A 37 11.09 7.79 6.99
CA ARG A 37 10.73 6.48 6.44
C ARG A 37 11.97 5.82 5.86
N ARG A 38 12.11 4.51 6.06
CA ARG A 38 13.20 3.72 5.46
C ARG A 38 13.13 3.81 3.92
N PRO A 39 14.13 4.38 3.24
CA PRO A 39 14.15 4.45 1.77
C PRO A 39 14.12 3.05 1.15
N TRP A 40 13.52 2.91 -0.03
CA TRP A 40 13.62 1.66 -0.81
C TRP A 40 15.00 1.56 -1.44
N THR A 41 15.60 0.38 -1.40
CA THR A 41 16.85 0.08 -2.11
C THR A 41 16.56 -0.55 -3.47
N PRO A 42 17.48 -0.45 -4.45
CA PRO A 42 17.31 -1.11 -5.75
C PRO A 42 17.05 -2.61 -5.61
N LYS A 43 17.73 -3.28 -4.68
CA LYS A 43 17.53 -4.71 -4.40
C LYS A 43 16.12 -5.02 -3.88
N GLU A 44 15.53 -4.13 -3.07
CA GLU A 44 14.15 -4.30 -2.62
C GLU A 44 13.15 -4.05 -3.76
N ASP A 45 13.42 -3.10 -4.65
CA ASP A 45 12.57 -2.86 -5.82
C ASP A 45 12.59 -4.05 -6.80
N GLU A 46 13.74 -4.72 -6.97
CA GLU A 46 13.83 -5.96 -7.76
C GLU A 46 12.93 -7.08 -7.22
N LEU A 47 12.79 -7.20 -5.89
CA LEU A 47 11.91 -8.20 -5.28
C LEU A 47 10.44 -7.96 -5.66
N LEU A 48 10.04 -6.69 -5.83
CA LEU A 48 8.68 -6.37 -6.26
C LEU A 48 8.37 -6.97 -7.64
N GLY A 49 9.33 -6.94 -8.58
CA GLY A 49 9.11 -7.52 -9.91
C GLY A 49 8.97 -9.05 -9.91
N ARG A 50 9.39 -9.74 -8.85
CA ARG A 50 9.54 -11.21 -8.84
C ARG A 50 8.62 -11.93 -7.87
N LEU A 51 8.27 -11.31 -6.75
CA LEU A 51 7.61 -11.98 -5.63
C LEU A 51 6.24 -11.37 -5.32
N GLY A 52 5.36 -12.17 -4.74
CA GLY A 52 4.10 -11.70 -4.17
C GLY A 52 4.29 -10.77 -2.98
N ASP A 53 3.26 -9.94 -2.68
CA ASP A 53 3.34 -8.93 -1.62
C ASP A 53 3.71 -9.51 -0.24
N GLU A 54 3.18 -10.68 0.11
CA GLU A 54 3.46 -11.33 1.41
C GLU A 54 4.92 -11.74 1.56
N GLU A 55 5.52 -12.25 0.49
CA GLU A 55 6.92 -12.67 0.51
C GLU A 55 7.85 -11.45 0.54
N VAL A 56 7.51 -10.39 -0.20
CA VAL A 56 8.24 -9.11 -0.09
C VAL A 56 8.17 -8.56 1.34
N MET A 57 7.01 -8.63 1.99
CA MET A 57 6.87 -8.19 3.38
C MET A 57 7.77 -9.02 4.32
N LYS A 58 7.80 -10.34 4.17
CA LYS A 58 8.66 -11.22 4.98
C LYS A 58 10.14 -10.90 4.77
N GLN A 59 10.58 -10.76 3.53
CA GLN A 59 12.00 -10.54 3.21
C GLN A 59 12.50 -9.13 3.55
N THR A 60 11.63 -8.12 3.44
CA THR A 60 12.03 -6.72 3.69
C THR A 60 11.64 -6.23 5.08
N GLY A 61 10.71 -6.90 5.77
CA GLY A 61 10.07 -6.40 7.00
C GLY A 61 9.21 -5.15 6.79
N ARG A 62 8.86 -4.79 5.54
CA ARG A 62 7.97 -3.66 5.25
C ARG A 62 6.50 -4.06 5.43
N SER A 63 5.65 -3.07 5.69
CA SER A 63 4.20 -3.29 5.76
C SER A 63 3.59 -3.47 4.37
N LEU A 64 2.46 -4.18 4.30
CA LEU A 64 1.70 -4.37 3.05
C LEU A 64 1.40 -3.04 2.35
N LYS A 65 0.97 -2.03 3.12
CA LYS A 65 0.67 -0.70 2.59
C LYS A 65 1.89 -0.05 1.94
N SER A 66 3.09 -0.23 2.51
CA SER A 66 4.33 0.28 1.91
C SER A 66 4.68 -0.43 0.62
N VAL A 67 4.47 -1.75 0.55
CA VAL A 67 4.72 -2.57 -0.65
C VAL A 67 3.78 -2.15 -1.78
N LEU A 68 2.47 -2.12 -1.51
CA LEU A 68 1.45 -1.72 -2.49
C LEU A 68 1.69 -0.32 -3.06
N HIS A 69 1.99 0.64 -2.19
CA HIS A 69 2.29 2.01 -2.64
C HIS A 69 3.58 2.09 -3.47
N ARG A 70 4.60 1.28 -3.15
CA ARG A 70 5.83 1.25 -3.95
C ARG A 70 5.60 0.64 -5.32
N ARG A 71 4.82 -0.45 -5.40
CA ARG A 71 4.42 -1.06 -6.66
C ARG A 71 3.67 -0.09 -7.56
N ASP A 72 2.68 0.59 -7.01
CA ASP A 72 1.89 1.59 -7.72
C ASP A 72 2.78 2.72 -8.25
N PHE A 73 3.67 3.25 -7.40
CA PHE A 73 4.64 4.29 -7.78
C PHE A 73 5.58 3.85 -8.92
N LEU A 74 5.97 2.58 -8.98
CA LEU A 74 6.84 2.03 -10.02
C LEU A 74 6.08 1.43 -11.21
N GLY A 75 4.75 1.36 -11.16
CA GLY A 75 3.93 0.67 -12.17
C GLY A 75 4.17 -0.85 -12.24
N ILE A 76 4.63 -1.48 -11.15
CA ILE A 76 4.97 -2.91 -11.12
C ILE A 76 3.77 -3.73 -10.60
N PRO A 77 3.12 -4.57 -11.43
CA PRO A 77 2.03 -5.41 -10.97
C PRO A 77 2.53 -6.48 -9.98
N ASN A 78 1.66 -6.92 -9.07
CA ASN A 78 1.96 -8.08 -8.23
C ASN A 78 1.95 -9.35 -9.13
N PRO A 79 3.06 -10.12 -9.20
CA PRO A 79 3.14 -11.33 -10.01
C PRO A 79 2.25 -12.47 -9.48
N GLU A 80 1.90 -12.43 -8.18
CA GLU A 80 1.03 -13.38 -7.51
C GLU A 80 -0.22 -12.67 -6.98
N PRO A 81 -1.10 -12.17 -7.87
CA PRO A 81 -2.31 -11.50 -7.42
C PRO A 81 -3.20 -12.53 -6.72
N LYS A 82 -3.54 -12.28 -5.45
CA LYS A 82 -4.58 -13.04 -4.75
C LYS A 82 -5.94 -12.72 -5.38
N ARG A 83 -6.29 -13.44 -6.45
CA ARG A 83 -7.58 -13.35 -7.12
C ARG A 83 -8.56 -14.26 -6.41
N TRP A 84 -9.73 -13.72 -6.06
CA TRP A 84 -10.83 -14.55 -5.60
C TRP A 84 -11.54 -15.18 -6.79
N TYR A 85 -11.60 -16.51 -6.82
CA TYR A 85 -12.33 -17.23 -7.86
C TYR A 85 -13.81 -17.29 -7.47
N TRP A 86 -14.66 -16.58 -8.22
CA TRP A 86 -16.10 -16.54 -7.97
C TRP A 86 -16.80 -17.68 -8.70
N LYS A 87 -17.37 -18.62 -7.96
CA LYS A 87 -18.28 -19.62 -8.55
C LYS A 87 -19.65 -19.00 -8.82
N PRO A 88 -20.44 -19.54 -9.76
CA PRO A 88 -21.83 -19.11 -9.95
C PRO A 88 -22.64 -19.17 -8.65
N SER A 89 -22.40 -20.17 -7.80
CA SER A 89 -23.01 -20.30 -6.47
C SER A 89 -22.67 -19.14 -5.53
N ASP A 90 -21.46 -18.61 -5.60
CA ASP A 90 -20.98 -17.52 -4.76
C ASP A 90 -21.60 -16.19 -5.21
N VAL A 91 -21.68 -15.99 -6.53
CA VAL A 91 -22.33 -14.82 -7.14
C VAL A 91 -23.81 -14.77 -6.78
N ALA A 92 -24.49 -15.93 -6.71
CA ALA A 92 -25.90 -16.01 -6.31
C ALA A 92 -26.17 -15.58 -4.86
N LEU A 93 -25.14 -15.44 -4.02
CA LEU A 93 -25.28 -14.91 -2.66
C LEU A 93 -25.31 -13.37 -2.63
N LEU A 94 -24.73 -12.72 -3.63
CA LEU A 94 -24.63 -11.25 -3.71
C LEU A 94 -26.02 -10.63 -3.90
N GLY A 95 -26.33 -9.59 -3.13
CA GLY A 95 -27.65 -8.94 -3.15
C GLY A 95 -28.74 -9.69 -2.38
N LYS A 96 -28.54 -10.98 -2.09
CA LYS A 96 -29.43 -11.78 -1.22
C LYS A 96 -29.05 -11.68 0.25
N PHE A 97 -27.75 -11.62 0.55
CA PHE A 97 -27.22 -11.51 1.90
C PHE A 97 -26.30 -10.29 2.02
N SER A 98 -26.09 -9.81 3.24
CA SER A 98 -25.17 -8.70 3.49
C SER A 98 -23.75 -9.05 3.07
N ASP A 99 -22.96 -8.05 2.65
CA ASP A 99 -21.56 -8.27 2.24
C ASP A 99 -20.74 -8.97 3.34
N HIS A 100 -21.05 -8.69 4.62
CA HIS A 100 -20.43 -9.35 5.78
C HIS A 100 -20.78 -10.83 5.89
N GLU A 101 -22.04 -11.19 5.65
CA GLU A 101 -22.48 -12.58 5.73
C GLU A 101 -21.94 -13.40 4.56
N VAL A 102 -21.95 -12.85 3.35
CA VAL A 102 -21.31 -13.48 2.19
C VAL A 102 -19.81 -13.69 2.44
N ALA A 103 -19.12 -12.67 2.96
CA ALA A 103 -17.70 -12.76 3.30
C ALA A 103 -17.41 -13.88 4.30
N ARG A 104 -18.26 -14.01 5.34
CA ARG A 104 -18.16 -15.07 6.34
C ARG A 104 -18.36 -16.45 5.71
N ARG A 105 -19.37 -16.63 4.86
CA ARG A 105 -19.68 -17.91 4.20
C ARG A 105 -18.59 -18.36 3.24
N LEU A 106 -17.99 -17.41 2.53
CA LEU A 106 -16.97 -17.69 1.52
C LEU A 106 -15.54 -17.71 2.10
N GLY A 107 -15.34 -17.26 3.34
CA GLY A 107 -14.01 -17.14 3.93
C GLY A 107 -13.14 -16.09 3.24
N CYS A 108 -13.74 -15.03 2.70
CA CYS A 108 -13.04 -13.97 1.99
C CYS A 108 -13.18 -12.62 2.69
N PRO A 109 -12.31 -11.63 2.39
CA PRO A 109 -12.48 -10.27 2.90
C PRO A 109 -13.78 -9.62 2.40
N VAL A 110 -14.48 -8.87 3.27
CA VAL A 110 -15.71 -8.12 2.93
C VAL A 110 -15.52 -7.22 1.70
N ARG A 111 -14.35 -6.59 1.59
CA ARG A 111 -14.01 -5.74 0.44
C ARG A 111 -14.03 -6.52 -0.89
N THR A 112 -13.65 -7.79 -0.89
CA THR A 112 -13.69 -8.66 -2.09
C THR A 112 -15.13 -8.84 -2.57
N VAL A 113 -16.06 -9.05 -1.62
CA VAL A 113 -17.50 -9.16 -1.89
C VAL A 113 -18.04 -7.84 -2.44
N GLN A 114 -17.77 -6.72 -1.76
CA GLN A 114 -18.18 -5.37 -2.19
C GLN A 114 -17.73 -5.05 -3.61
N VAL A 115 -16.44 -5.28 -3.91
CA VAL A 115 -15.88 -5.02 -5.24
C VAL A 115 -16.58 -5.86 -6.30
N LYS A 116 -16.81 -7.15 -6.03
CA LYS A 116 -17.54 -8.01 -6.98
C LYS A 116 -18.98 -7.56 -7.18
N ARG A 117 -19.67 -7.23 -6.07
CA ARG A 117 -21.05 -6.74 -6.08
C ARG A 117 -21.19 -5.47 -6.93
N TYR A 118 -20.30 -4.49 -6.72
CA TYR A 118 -20.26 -3.26 -7.52
C TYR A 118 -19.94 -3.51 -9.00
N HIS A 119 -18.98 -4.40 -9.29
CA HIS A 119 -18.64 -4.75 -10.68
C HIS A 119 -19.79 -5.42 -11.43
N LEU A 120 -20.67 -6.12 -10.71
CA LEU A 120 -21.89 -6.72 -11.27
C LEU A 120 -23.13 -5.80 -11.22
N GLY A 121 -22.99 -4.57 -10.72
CA GLY A 121 -24.11 -3.62 -10.61
C GLY A 121 -25.19 -4.05 -9.61
N ILE A 122 -24.86 -4.93 -8.66
CA ILE A 122 -25.81 -5.44 -7.67
C ILE A 122 -25.89 -4.47 -6.50
N SER A 123 -27.08 -4.05 -6.08
CA SER A 123 -27.26 -3.21 -4.89
C SER A 123 -27.06 -4.01 -3.60
N ALA A 124 -26.61 -3.37 -2.53
CA ALA A 124 -26.61 -4.01 -1.23
C ALA A 124 -28.06 -4.28 -0.81
N PRO A 125 -28.37 -5.43 -0.18
CA PRO A 125 -29.70 -5.63 0.39
C PRO A 125 -29.98 -4.53 1.41
N GLU A 126 -31.20 -4.02 1.44
CA GLU A 126 -31.61 -3.02 2.43
C GLU A 126 -31.29 -3.54 3.83
N ALA A 127 -30.63 -2.72 4.63
CA ALA A 127 -30.36 -3.05 6.02
C ALA A 127 -31.71 -3.09 6.73
N TYR A 128 -32.18 -4.28 7.11
CA TYR A 128 -33.19 -4.37 8.15
C TYR A 128 -32.57 -3.77 9.41
N GLY A 129 -33.16 -2.66 9.86
CA GLY A 129 -32.74 -1.90 11.04
C GLY A 129 -32.82 -2.71 12.33
#